data_AF-A0A2R6AB11-F1
#
_entry.id   AF-A0A2R6AB11-F1
#
_cell.length_a   1.000
_cell.length_b   1.000
_cell.length_c   1.000
_cell.angle_alpha   90.00
_cell.angle_beta   90.00
_cell.angle_gamma   90.00
#
_symmetry.space_group_name_H-M   'P 1'
#
loop_
_entity.id
_entity.type
_entity.pdbx_description
1 polymer ?
#
loop_
_entity_poly.entity_id
_entity_poly.type
_entity_poly.pdbx_seq_one_letter_code
_entity_poly.pdbx_strand_id
1 'polypeptide(L)'
;MINREGRRIYVAYFDSELSRKVRRVAKNLALKNPTLAEVKSACDELGYKYALLESAKHPAVWWKDEGAVEIVGVPKKKALLEIAKSIRSLREKTKVEKTG
;
A
#
# COMPACT_ATOMS: atom_id res chain seq x y z
N MET A 1 -20.61 2.17 11.87
CA MET A 1 -20.83 0.78 11.40
C MET A 1 -19.58 0.31 10.69
N ILE A 2 -18.91 -0.73 11.20
CA ILE A 2 -17.73 -1.31 10.54
C ILE A 2 -18.24 -2.09 9.33
N ASN A 3 -17.91 -1.63 8.13
CA ASN A 3 -18.27 -2.31 6.90
C ASN A 3 -17.50 -3.65 6.87
N ARG A 4 -18.16 -4.78 7.19
CA ARG A 4 -17.53 -6.11 7.37
C ARG A 4 -16.82 -6.63 6.11
N GLU A 5 -17.00 -5.99 4.97
CA GLU A 5 -16.35 -6.36 3.70
C GLU A 5 -15.02 -5.64 3.44
N GLY A 6 -14.73 -4.59 4.22
CA GLY A 6 -13.50 -3.81 4.13
C GLY A 6 -12.28 -4.62 4.49
N ARG A 7 -11.24 -4.56 3.65
CA ARG A 7 -9.95 -5.20 3.88
C ARG A 7 -8.91 -4.14 4.15
N ARG A 8 -8.42 -4.11 5.38
CA ARG A 8 -7.35 -3.20 5.79
C ARG A 8 -6.00 -3.60 5.21
N ILE A 9 -5.38 -2.65 4.52
CA ILE A 9 -4.05 -2.71 3.91
C ILE A 9 -3.20 -1.60 4.55
N TYR A 10 -2.25 -1.99 5.39
CA TYR A 10 -1.30 -1.05 5.98
C TYR A 10 -0.19 -0.73 5.00
N VAL A 11 0.33 0.49 5.02
CA VAL A 11 1.51 0.89 4.21
C VAL A 11 2.72 0.01 4.54
N ALA A 12 2.91 -0.31 5.82
CA ALA A 12 3.93 -1.25 6.32
C ALA A 12 3.91 -2.65 5.65
N TYR A 13 2.81 -3.06 5.02
CA TYR A 13 2.76 -4.33 4.28
C TYR A 13 3.63 -4.34 3.03
N PHE A 14 3.98 -3.17 2.50
CA PHE A 14 4.77 -3.00 1.28
C PHE A 14 6.24 -2.72 1.57
N ASP A 15 6.59 -2.35 2.80
CA ASP A 15 7.92 -1.87 3.13
C ASP A 15 8.98 -2.99 3.09
N SER A 16 9.97 -2.80 2.22
CA SER A 16 11.11 -3.70 2.02
C SER A 16 12.09 -3.73 3.20
N GLU A 17 12.10 -2.68 4.02
CA GLU A 17 12.96 -2.54 5.20
C GLU A 17 12.38 -3.31 6.40
N LEU A 18 11.10 -3.69 6.34
CA LEU A 18 10.44 -4.48 7.36
C LEU A 18 10.56 -6.00 7.13
N SER A 19 10.55 -6.73 8.25
CA SER A 19 10.66 -8.19 8.25
C SER A 19 9.46 -8.86 7.57
N ARG A 20 9.64 -10.14 7.18
CA ARG A 20 8.57 -10.95 6.57
C ARG A 20 7.33 -11.11 7.47
N LYS A 21 7.48 -10.96 8.80
CA LYS A 21 6.37 -11.04 9.76
C LYS A 21 5.39 -9.86 9.59
N VAL A 22 5.88 -8.70 9.16
CA VAL A 22 5.07 -7.50 8.93
C VAL A 22 4.71 -7.36 7.45
N ARG A 23 5.73 -7.35 6.59
CA ARG A 23 5.58 -7.22 5.13
C ARG A 23 4.74 -8.36 4.57
N ARG A 24 3.72 -8.04 3.77
CA ARG A 24 2.82 -9.03 3.16
C ARG A 24 3.13 -9.33 1.70
N VAL A 25 3.82 -8.44 0.99
CA VAL A 25 4.31 -8.69 -0.38
C VAL A 25 5.65 -9.43 -0.39
N ALA A 26 6.04 -10.05 -1.51
CA ALA A 26 7.36 -10.69 -1.69
C ALA A 26 8.48 -9.62 -1.77
N LYS A 27 9.74 -9.98 -1.47
CA LYS A 27 10.83 -8.98 -1.33
C LYS A 27 11.14 -8.25 -2.63
N ASN A 28 11.06 -8.95 -3.77
CA ASN A 28 11.21 -8.39 -5.11
C ASN A 28 10.08 -7.44 -5.55
N LEU A 29 8.95 -7.46 -4.83
CA LEU A 29 7.80 -6.57 -5.04
C LEU A 29 7.65 -5.55 -3.92
N ALA A 30 8.48 -5.63 -2.89
CA ALA A 30 8.48 -4.69 -1.78
C ALA A 30 9.12 -3.37 -2.22
N LEU A 31 8.70 -2.30 -1.56
CA LEU A 31 9.08 -0.94 -1.88
C LEU A 31 9.92 -0.38 -0.75
N LYS A 32 10.97 0.36 -1.07
CA LYS A 32 11.72 1.10 -0.05
C LYS A 32 10.93 2.35 0.34
N ASN A 33 10.70 2.55 1.64
CA ASN A 33 9.97 3.70 2.19
C ASN A 33 8.67 4.00 1.44
N PRO A 34 7.69 3.08 1.43
CA PRO A 34 6.39 3.33 0.84
C PRO A 34 5.63 4.39 1.65
N THR A 35 4.80 5.18 0.98
CA THR A 35 3.98 6.23 1.63
C THR A 35 2.48 5.97 1.44
N LEU A 36 1.66 6.58 2.30
CA LEU A 36 0.21 6.52 2.15
C LEU A 36 -0.27 7.15 0.84
N ALA A 37 0.39 8.24 0.41
CA ALA A 37 0.09 8.91 -0.84
C ALA A 37 0.31 7.99 -2.06
N GLU A 38 1.39 7.20 -2.07
CA GLU A 38 1.63 6.23 -3.13
C GLU A 38 0.57 5.13 -3.14
N VAL A 39 0.18 4.62 -1.97
CA VAL A 39 -0.89 3.62 -1.87
C VAL A 39 -2.22 4.19 -2.36
N LYS A 40 -2.52 5.45 -2.03
CA LYS A 40 -3.69 6.19 -2.51
C LYS A 40 -3.69 6.27 -4.04
N SER A 41 -2.63 6.81 -4.63
CA SER A 41 -2.49 6.96 -6.09
C SER A 41 -2.59 5.62 -6.82
N ALA A 42 -2.05 4.55 -6.24
CA ALA A 42 -2.18 3.21 -6.80
C ALA A 42 -3.62 2.68 -6.73
N CYS A 43 -4.34 2.93 -5.63
CA CYS A 43 -5.76 2.57 -5.55
C CYS A 43 -6.60 3.36 -6.56
N ASP A 44 -6.28 4.64 -6.78
CA ASP A 44 -6.91 5.49 -7.80
C ASP A 44 -6.64 4.96 -9.22
N GLU A 45 -5.39 4.64 -9.56
CA GLU A 45 -5.00 4.08 -10.87
C GLU A 45 -5.67 2.73 -11.14
N LEU A 46 -5.86 1.91 -10.09
CA LEU A 46 -6.51 0.60 -10.18
C LEU A 46 -8.06 0.69 -10.14
N GLY A 47 -8.65 1.87 -9.92
CA GLY A 47 -10.10 2.05 -9.84
C GLY A 47 -10.73 1.36 -8.62
N TYR A 48 -9.98 1.19 -7.54
CA TYR A 48 -10.48 0.54 -6.33
C TYR A 48 -11.37 1.47 -5.52
N LYS A 49 -12.40 0.92 -4.87
CA LYS A 49 -13.17 1.62 -3.83
C LYS A 49 -12.46 1.45 -2.49
N TYR A 50 -12.02 2.56 -1.90
CA TYR A 50 -11.28 2.54 -0.64
C TYR A 50 -11.62 3.73 0.28
N ALA A 51 -11.32 3.58 1.56
CA ALA A 51 -11.28 4.66 2.54
C ALA A 51 -9.87 4.83 3.09
N LEU A 52 -9.45 6.07 3.33
CA LEU A 52 -8.17 6.40 3.95
C LEU A 52 -8.28 6.28 5.48
N LEU A 53 -7.25 5.70 6.09
CA LEU A 53 -7.08 5.58 7.53
C LEU A 53 -5.71 6.15 7.91
N GLU A 54 -5.58 7.48 7.85
CA GLU A 54 -4.30 8.19 8.01
C GLU A 54 -3.64 7.91 9.36
N SER A 55 -4.43 7.87 10.44
CA SER A 55 -3.93 7.60 11.79
C SER A 55 -3.79 6.10 12.12
N ALA A 56 -4.04 5.20 11.16
CA ALA A 56 -3.96 3.76 11.44
C ALA A 56 -2.52 3.28 11.57
N LYS A 57 -2.21 2.66 12.71
CA LYS A 57 -0.89 2.10 13.00
C LYS A 57 -0.93 0.57 12.96
N HIS A 58 0.08 -0.04 12.35
CA HIS A 58 0.19 -1.50 12.37
C HIS A 58 0.75 -1.94 13.75
N PRO A 59 0.10 -2.88 14.48
CA PRO A 59 0.47 -3.20 15.87
C PRO A 59 1.96 -3.59 16.06
N ALA A 60 2.53 -4.32 15.11
CA ALA A 60 3.93 -4.76 15.17
C ALA A 60 4.95 -3.65 14.86
N VAL A 61 4.52 -2.51 14.31
CA VAL A 61 5.36 -1.35 13.97
C VAL A 61 4.63 -0.06 14.34
N TRP A 62 4.12 -0.01 15.57
CA TRP A 62 3.25 1.06 16.04
C TRP A 62 3.93 2.45 16.05
N TRP A 63 5.26 2.50 16.04
CA TRP A 63 6.05 3.73 15.96
C TRP A 63 6.12 4.33 14.55
N LYS A 64 5.65 3.61 13.53
CA LYS A 64 5.57 4.10 12.15
C LYS A 64 4.17 4.67 11.87
N ASP A 65 4.10 5.99 11.72
CA ASP A 65 2.87 6.74 11.41
C ASP A 65 2.62 6.79 9.90
N GLU A 66 2.44 5.61 9.29
CA GLU A 66 2.34 5.48 7.83
C GLU A 66 0.88 5.30 7.34
N GLY A 67 -0.07 5.07 8.24
CA GLY A 67 -1.49 4.90 7.88
C GLY A 67 -1.83 3.57 7.19
N ALA A 68 -3.08 3.49 6.74
CA ALA A 68 -3.62 2.36 6.01
C ALA A 68 -4.74 2.79 5.05
N VAL A 69 -5.14 1.88 4.17
CA VAL A 69 -6.37 1.98 3.39
C VAL A 69 -7.29 0.80 3.69
N GLU A 70 -8.60 1.02 3.60
CA GLU A 70 -9.62 -0.02 3.71
C GLU A 70 -10.30 -0.19 2.35
N ILE A 71 -10.06 -1.34 1.71
CA ILE A 71 -10.51 -1.61 0.33
C ILE A 71 -11.71 -2.55 0.34
N VAL A 72 -12.71 -2.28 -0.49
CA VAL A 72 -13.93 -3.09 -0.65
C VAL A 72 -13.96 -3.73 -2.03
N GLY A 73 -14.57 -4.92 -2.14
CA GLY A 73 -14.79 -5.59 -3.43
C GLY A 73 -13.57 -6.29 -4.05
N VAL A 74 -12.38 -6.16 -3.46
CA VAL A 74 -11.14 -6.80 -3.97
C VAL A 74 -10.54 -7.74 -2.92
N PRO A 75 -10.16 -8.99 -3.27
CA PRO A 75 -9.46 -9.88 -2.35
C PRO A 75 -8.12 -9.30 -1.86
N LYS A 76 -7.82 -9.45 -0.57
CA LYS A 76 -6.63 -8.85 0.08
C LYS A 76 -5.32 -9.20 -0.64
N LYS A 77 -5.14 -10.47 -1.00
CA LYS A 77 -3.94 -10.95 -1.71
C LYS A 77 -3.77 -10.30 -3.08
N LYS A 78 -4.88 -10.12 -3.82
CA LYS A 78 -4.89 -9.47 -5.13
C LYS A 78 -4.55 -7.99 -5.01
N ALA A 79 -5.23 -7.28 -4.09
CA ALA A 79 -4.97 -5.87 -3.82
C ALA A 79 -3.50 -5.60 -3.45
N LEU A 80 -2.92 -6.41 -2.56
CA LEU A 80 -1.50 -6.30 -2.19
C LEU A 80 -0.55 -6.45 -3.39
N LEU A 81 -0.86 -7.37 -4.30
CA LEU A 81 -0.01 -7.59 -5.48
C LEU A 81 -0.12 -6.44 -6.48
N GLU A 82 -1.35 -6.00 -6.77
CA GLU A 82 -1.64 -4.98 -7.77
C GLU A 82 -1.17 -3.60 -7.31
N ILE A 83 -1.41 -3.24 -6.05
CA ILE A 83 -0.94 -1.97 -5.46
C ILE A 83 0.59 -1.89 -5.51
N ALA A 84 1.30 -2.96 -5.10
CA ALA A 84 2.76 -2.96 -5.12
C ALA A 84 3.34 -2.75 -6.53
N LYS A 85 2.71 -3.35 -7.54
CA LYS A 85 3.10 -3.18 -8.94
C LYS A 85 2.79 -1.77 -9.45
N SER A 86 1.59 -1.26 -9.19
CA SER A 86 1.18 0.09 -9.60
C SER A 86 2.12 1.15 -8.99
N ILE A 87 2.41 1.10 -7.68
CA ILE A 87 3.37 2.05 -7.07
C ILE A 87 4.74 1.98 -7.75
N ARG A 88 5.23 0.78 -8.08
CA ARG A 88 6.50 0.63 -8.79
C ARG A 88 6.46 1.31 -10.15
N SER A 89 5.40 1.09 -10.93
CA SER A 89 5.19 1.74 -12.22
C SER A 89 5.06 3.26 -12.11
N LEU A 90 4.36 3.77 -11.09
CA LEU A 90 4.27 5.20 -10.82
C LEU A 90 5.65 5.81 -10.52
N ARG A 91 6.47 5.15 -9.70
CA ARG A 91 7.86 5.57 -9.42
C ARG A 91 8.73 5.59 -10.68
N GLU A 92 8.53 4.63 -11.58
CA GLU A 92 9.25 4.56 -12.86
C GLU A 92 8.82 5.72 -13.79
N LYS A 93 7.52 5.99 -13.92
CA LYS A 93 6.99 7.14 -14.71
C LYS A 93 7.58 8.48 -14.24
N THR A 94 7.59 8.73 -12.94
CA THR A 94 8.14 9.97 -12.35
C THR A 94 9.65 10.16 -12.58
N LYS A 95 10.41 9.07 -12.77
CA LYS A 95 11.85 9.18 -13.10
C LYS A 95 12.07 9.58 -14.56
N VAL A 96 11.24 9.05 -15.46
CA VAL A 96 11.33 9.35 -16.89
C VAL A 96 11.03 10.82 -17.16
N GLU A 97 9.99 11.37 -16.54
CA GLU A 97 9.59 12.78 -16.68
C GLU A 97 10.62 13.79 -16.14
N LYS A 98 11.52 13.37 -15.25
CA LYS A 98 12.58 14.23 -14.69
C LYS A 98 13.89 14.21 -15.47
N THR A 99 14.00 13.34 -16.47
CA THR A 99 15.23 13.11 -17.23
C THR A 99 15.13 13.61 -18.69
N GLY A 100 13.92 13.95 -19.16
CA GLY A 100 13.67 14.60 -20.45
C GLY A 100 13.42 16.09 -20.28
#